data_AF-A0A6J4NZD5-F1
#
_entry.id   AF-A0A6J4NZD5-F1
#
_cell.length_a   1.000
_cell.length_b   1.000
_cell.length_c   1.000
_cell.angle_alpha   90.00
_cell.angle_beta   90.00
_cell.angle_gamma   90.00
#
_symmetry.space_group_name_H-M   'P 1'
#
loop_
_entity.id
_entity.type
_entity.pdbx_description
1 polymer ?
#
loop_
_entity_poly.entity_id
_entity_poly.type
_entity_poly.pdbx_seq_one_letter_code
_entity_poly.pdbx_strand_id
1 'polypeptide(L)'
;MVSRRKFLVLAGVGATGAVLAQPLKALYAREALGLSLRGIGYGHLKKDPRGLLDLPVGFQYRAFSRKGDKMSDGHPVPGDHDGMAAFAGPKGSTILIRNHELSPDEDPRVVAPAAKQYDPTCRGGTTTLIVGPDRQLIRDYVSLAGTYRNCAGGATPWNSWISCEENTSTPQTNQAGDVTNVSKRHGYNFEVPVLAAGPVAPEPLVAMGRFNHEAIAVDPRTGIVYQTEDRGDSLFYRFVPKQPGNLKAGGLLEALKIKNRPQANTRTNFPIGKPMAVEWIPIEDVDPAKDTVRVEGFAKGATQFSRGE
;
A
#
# COMPACT_ATOMS: atom_id res chain seq x y z
N MET A 1 2.83 -30.73 7.48
CA MET A 1 3.56 -29.71 6.70
C MET A 1 2.64 -29.21 5.57
N VAL A 2 1.98 -28.07 5.75
CA VAL A 2 1.05 -27.50 4.75
C VAL A 2 1.88 -26.65 3.80
N SER A 3 1.93 -26.99 2.51
CA SER A 3 2.77 -26.26 1.55
C SER A 3 2.24 -24.84 1.36
N ARG A 4 3.13 -23.87 1.06
CA ARG A 4 2.81 -22.46 0.78
C ARG A 4 1.66 -22.29 -0.25
N ARG A 5 1.46 -23.28 -1.11
CA ARG A 5 0.39 -23.35 -2.13
C ARG A 5 -1.01 -23.63 -1.56
N LYS A 6 -1.14 -24.17 -0.34
CA LYS A 6 -2.44 -24.51 0.28
C LYS A 6 -3.03 -23.36 1.10
N PHE A 7 -2.26 -22.32 1.46
CA PHE A 7 -2.72 -21.27 2.39
C PHE A 7 -3.32 -20.04 1.72
N LEU A 8 -2.89 -19.66 0.51
CA LEU A 8 -3.57 -18.62 -0.30
C LEU A 8 -5.02 -19.00 -0.69
N VAL A 9 -5.43 -20.23 -0.40
CA VAL A 9 -6.81 -20.72 -0.52
C VAL A 9 -7.69 -20.22 0.64
N LEU A 10 -7.15 -19.87 1.80
CA LEU A 10 -7.98 -19.57 2.98
C LEU A 10 -8.42 -18.11 3.11
N ALA A 11 -7.75 -17.15 2.46
CA ALA A 11 -8.11 -15.73 2.54
C ALA A 11 -9.37 -15.35 1.72
N GLY A 12 -9.98 -16.30 1.00
CA GLY A 12 -11.13 -16.05 0.12
C GLY A 12 -12.25 -17.09 0.19
N VAL A 13 -12.30 -17.95 1.21
CA VAL A 13 -13.31 -19.03 1.27
C VAL A 13 -14.38 -18.73 2.32
N GLY A 14 -15.38 -17.94 1.91
CA GLY A 14 -16.76 -18.33 2.19
C GLY A 14 -17.06 -19.59 1.35
N ALA A 15 -17.93 -20.50 1.82
CA ALA A 15 -18.08 -21.88 1.33
C ALA A 15 -18.37 -22.09 -0.18
N THR A 16 -18.49 -21.03 -0.98
CA THR A 16 -18.61 -21.03 -2.45
C THR A 16 -17.32 -20.64 -3.21
N GLY A 17 -16.25 -20.20 -2.54
CA GLY A 17 -15.04 -19.61 -3.16
C GLY A 17 -13.90 -20.55 -3.56
N ALA A 18 -13.94 -21.83 -3.18
CA ALA A 18 -12.80 -22.75 -3.37
C ALA A 18 -12.49 -23.07 -4.85
N VAL A 19 -13.46 -22.90 -5.77
CA VAL A 19 -13.31 -23.24 -7.19
C VAL A 19 -12.67 -22.10 -8.00
N LEU A 20 -12.86 -20.83 -7.63
CA LEU A 20 -12.32 -19.67 -8.35
C LEU A 20 -10.86 -19.33 -7.98
N ALA A 21 -10.35 -19.83 -6.85
CA ALA A 21 -8.98 -19.54 -6.41
C ALA A 21 -7.90 -20.32 -7.17
N GLN A 22 -8.21 -21.51 -7.72
CA GLN A 22 -7.22 -22.37 -8.39
C GLN A 22 -6.72 -21.83 -9.74
N PRO A 23 -7.58 -21.30 -10.64
CA PRO A 23 -7.14 -20.68 -11.88
C PRO A 23 -6.30 -19.42 -11.64
N LEU A 24 -6.73 -18.58 -10.69
CA LEU A 24 -6.00 -17.37 -10.30
C LEU A 24 -4.61 -17.70 -9.71
N LYS A 25 -4.53 -18.76 -8.89
CA LYS A 25 -3.28 -19.29 -8.35
C LYS A 25 -2.34 -19.81 -9.43
N ALA A 26 -2.85 -20.49 -10.44
CA ALA A 26 -2.06 -20.94 -11.57
C ALA A 26 -1.59 -19.75 -12.44
N LEU A 27 -2.40 -18.69 -12.53
CA LEU A 27 -2.09 -17.46 -13.24
C LEU A 27 -0.91 -16.72 -12.58
N TYR A 28 -1.00 -16.41 -11.28
CA TYR A 28 0.07 -15.74 -10.53
C TYR A 28 1.35 -16.56 -10.46
N ALA A 29 1.24 -17.89 -10.36
CA ALA A 29 2.42 -18.76 -10.39
C ALA A 29 3.14 -18.75 -11.75
N ARG A 30 2.41 -18.59 -12.86
CA ARG A 30 2.99 -18.49 -14.21
C ARG A 30 3.63 -17.13 -14.44
N GLU A 31 3.01 -16.06 -13.96
CA GLU A 31 3.57 -14.71 -13.99
C GLU A 31 4.87 -14.61 -13.19
N ALA A 32 4.89 -15.16 -11.96
CA ALA A 32 6.11 -15.23 -11.15
C ALA A 32 7.24 -16.06 -11.79
N LEU A 33 6.92 -16.91 -12.77
CA LEU A 33 7.87 -17.66 -13.58
C LEU A 33 8.23 -16.96 -14.91
N GLY A 34 7.72 -15.75 -15.16
CA GLY A 34 7.95 -14.99 -16.38
C GLY A 34 7.28 -15.58 -17.62
N LEU A 35 6.23 -16.39 -17.46
CA LEU A 35 5.49 -16.99 -18.58
C LEU A 35 4.41 -16.02 -19.08
N SER A 36 4.29 -15.86 -20.40
CA SER A 36 3.21 -15.02 -20.95
C SER A 36 1.84 -15.62 -20.61
N LEU A 37 0.96 -14.75 -20.12
CA LEU A 37 -0.44 -15.06 -19.84
C LEU A 37 -1.25 -14.66 -21.07
N ARG A 38 -1.88 -15.65 -21.72
CA ARG A 38 -2.88 -15.42 -22.76
C ARG A 38 -4.20 -16.02 -22.29
N GLY A 39 -5.24 -15.21 -22.26
CA GLY A 39 -6.61 -15.62 -21.97
C GLY A 39 -7.54 -15.04 -23.03
N ILE A 40 -8.72 -15.64 -23.19
CA ILE A 40 -9.76 -15.19 -24.13
C ILE A 40 -10.33 -13.81 -23.72
N GLY A 41 -10.05 -13.35 -22.50
CA GLY A 41 -10.57 -12.10 -21.94
C GLY A 41 -12.07 -12.20 -21.67
N TYR A 42 -12.70 -11.08 -21.31
CA TYR A 42 -14.14 -11.00 -21.03
C TYR A 42 -14.96 -10.49 -22.24
N GLY A 43 -14.36 -10.43 -23.43
CA GLY A 43 -14.96 -9.88 -24.64
C GLY A 43 -14.79 -8.36 -24.77
N HIS A 44 -15.49 -7.78 -25.75
CA HIS A 44 -15.41 -6.35 -26.07
C HIS A 44 -16.02 -5.49 -24.96
N LEU A 45 -15.42 -4.31 -24.75
CA LEU A 45 -15.96 -3.29 -23.86
C LEU A 45 -17.18 -2.61 -24.50
N LYS A 46 -18.24 -2.45 -23.72
CA LYS A 46 -19.40 -1.63 -24.05
C LYS A 46 -19.20 -0.25 -23.44
N LYS A 47 -19.31 0.78 -24.28
CA LYS A 47 -19.22 2.17 -23.84
C LYS A 47 -20.29 2.48 -22.79
N ASP A 48 -19.89 3.07 -21.68
CA ASP A 48 -20.80 3.54 -20.64
C ASP A 48 -21.49 4.84 -21.10
N PRO A 49 -22.83 4.89 -21.17
CA PRO A 49 -23.55 6.12 -21.51
C PRO A 49 -23.27 7.28 -20.55
N ARG A 50 -22.84 6.99 -19.32
CA ARG A 50 -22.46 8.00 -18.31
C ARG A 50 -20.97 8.35 -18.35
N GLY A 51 -20.19 7.67 -19.17
CA GLY A 51 -18.76 7.95 -19.38
C GLY A 51 -17.85 7.66 -18.19
N LEU A 52 -18.26 6.84 -17.21
CA LEU A 52 -17.44 6.54 -16.04
C LEU A 52 -16.54 5.32 -16.27
N LEU A 53 -17.11 4.19 -16.71
CA LEU A 53 -16.35 2.95 -16.89
C LEU A 53 -16.95 2.07 -17.98
N ASP A 54 -16.23 1.92 -19.08
CA ASP A 54 -16.55 0.96 -20.13
C ASP A 54 -16.28 -0.47 -19.64
N LEU A 55 -17.30 -1.34 -19.71
CA LEU A 55 -17.23 -2.70 -19.16
C LEU A 55 -17.57 -3.75 -20.22
N PRO A 56 -17.06 -4.99 -20.09
CA PRO A 56 -17.48 -6.08 -20.95
C PRO A 56 -18.99 -6.35 -20.87
N VAL A 57 -19.57 -6.93 -21.92
CA VAL A 57 -21.00 -7.27 -21.95
C VAL A 57 -21.36 -8.18 -20.77
N GLY A 58 -22.42 -7.81 -20.03
CA GLY A 58 -22.90 -8.54 -18.84
C GLY A 58 -22.30 -8.07 -17.51
N PHE A 59 -21.23 -7.28 -17.54
CA PHE A 59 -20.68 -6.66 -16.34
C PHE A 59 -21.46 -5.39 -15.97
N GLN A 60 -21.50 -5.09 -14.68
CA GLN A 60 -22.18 -3.92 -14.12
C GLN A 60 -21.32 -3.32 -13.01
N TYR A 61 -21.41 -2.01 -12.82
CA TYR A 61 -20.76 -1.32 -11.70
C TYR A 61 -21.77 -0.48 -10.92
N ARG A 62 -21.41 -0.15 -9.68
CA ARG A 62 -22.01 0.93 -8.90
C ARG A 62 -20.90 1.83 -8.40
N ALA A 63 -21.11 3.13 -8.51
CA ALA A 63 -20.19 4.14 -8.01
C ALA A 63 -20.82 4.84 -6.79
N PHE A 64 -20.03 4.97 -5.74
CA PHE A 64 -20.34 5.61 -4.45
C PHE A 64 -19.07 6.29 -3.93
N SER A 65 -19.19 7.14 -2.91
CA SER A 65 -18.06 7.86 -2.30
C SER A 65 -17.21 8.59 -3.35
N ARG A 66 -17.83 9.47 -4.15
CA ARG A 66 -17.11 10.32 -5.11
C ARG A 66 -16.46 11.48 -4.37
N LYS A 67 -15.32 11.97 -4.86
CA LYS A 67 -14.66 13.18 -4.34
C LYS A 67 -15.68 14.30 -4.11
N GLY A 68 -15.74 14.82 -2.88
CA GLY A 68 -16.66 15.89 -2.47
C GLY A 68 -18.06 15.45 -2.05
N ASP A 69 -18.47 14.19 -2.26
CA ASP A 69 -19.72 13.68 -1.68
C ASP A 69 -19.66 13.80 -0.15
N LYS A 70 -20.80 13.99 0.52
CA LYS A 70 -20.83 14.04 1.99
C LYS A 70 -20.75 12.61 2.56
N MET A 71 -19.72 12.34 3.34
CA MET A 71 -19.56 11.08 4.07
C MET A 71 -20.49 11.02 5.29
N SER A 72 -20.60 9.82 5.86
CA SER A 72 -21.46 9.52 7.01
C SER A 72 -21.02 10.21 8.31
N ASP A 73 -19.73 10.58 8.42
CA ASP A 73 -19.19 11.40 9.52
C ASP A 73 -19.38 12.92 9.32
N GLY A 74 -19.97 13.31 8.18
CA GLY A 74 -20.29 14.70 7.86
C GLY A 74 -19.23 15.46 7.08
N HIS A 75 -18.04 14.88 6.88
CA HIS A 75 -16.97 15.47 6.09
C HIS A 75 -17.14 15.17 4.58
N PRO A 76 -16.57 15.98 3.68
CA PRO A 76 -16.51 15.63 2.26
C PRO A 76 -15.58 14.42 2.07
N VAL A 77 -15.91 13.56 1.10
CA VAL A 77 -14.99 12.53 0.61
C VAL A 77 -13.71 13.23 0.11
N PRO A 78 -12.54 12.91 0.68
CA PRO A 78 -11.29 13.54 0.27
C PRO A 78 -10.90 13.19 -1.17
N GLY A 79 -10.04 14.01 -1.77
CA GLY A 79 -9.55 13.81 -3.14
C GLY A 79 -8.64 12.60 -3.33
N ASP A 80 -8.21 12.41 -4.57
CA ASP A 80 -7.05 11.62 -4.98
C ASP A 80 -7.02 10.22 -4.35
N HIS A 81 -8.11 9.49 -4.63
CA HIS A 81 -8.29 8.11 -4.22
C HIS A 81 -7.21 7.22 -4.82
N ASP A 82 -6.55 6.45 -3.96
CA ASP A 82 -5.48 5.56 -4.38
C ASP A 82 -5.63 4.15 -3.75
N GLY A 83 -4.52 3.50 -3.39
CA GLY A 83 -4.48 2.13 -2.96
C GLY A 83 -5.44 1.81 -1.82
N MET A 84 -6.01 0.62 -1.91
CA MET A 84 -7.02 0.15 -0.98
C MET A 84 -7.02 -1.37 -0.88
N ALA A 85 -7.55 -1.87 0.22
CA ALA A 85 -7.84 -3.28 0.40
C ALA A 85 -9.29 -3.50 0.83
N ALA A 86 -9.81 -4.67 0.45
CA ALA A 86 -11.12 -5.16 0.85
C ALA A 86 -10.98 -6.25 1.92
N PHE A 87 -11.76 -6.11 2.98
CA PHE A 87 -11.81 -7.02 4.11
C PHE A 87 -13.24 -7.52 4.33
N ALA A 88 -13.36 -8.73 4.86
CA ALA A 88 -14.67 -9.26 5.24
C ALA A 88 -15.24 -8.48 6.43
N GLY A 89 -16.47 -8.00 6.28
CA GLY A 89 -17.22 -7.33 7.33
C GLY A 89 -18.36 -8.19 7.90
N PRO A 90 -19.00 -7.73 8.98
CA PRO A 90 -20.12 -8.43 9.60
C PRO A 90 -21.32 -8.53 8.64
N LYS A 91 -22.10 -9.63 8.77
CA LYS A 91 -23.32 -9.85 7.97
C LYS A 91 -23.10 -9.83 6.44
N GLY A 92 -21.92 -10.26 6.00
CA GLY A 92 -21.56 -10.31 4.58
C GLY A 92 -21.26 -8.95 3.95
N SER A 93 -21.02 -7.91 4.75
CA SER A 93 -20.51 -6.65 4.25
C SER A 93 -19.04 -6.78 3.83
N THR A 94 -18.57 -5.82 3.03
CA THR A 94 -17.16 -5.60 2.69
C THR A 94 -16.71 -4.30 3.33
N ILE A 95 -15.57 -4.32 4.00
CA ILE A 95 -14.91 -3.13 4.54
C ILE A 95 -13.78 -2.77 3.58
N LEU A 96 -13.81 -1.57 3.02
CA LEU A 96 -12.72 -1.01 2.23
C LEU A 96 -11.97 0.00 3.09
N ILE A 97 -10.64 -0.05 3.12
CA ILE A 97 -9.81 1.05 3.63
C ILE A 97 -9.07 1.60 2.43
N ARG A 98 -9.27 2.89 2.14
CA ARG A 98 -8.80 3.57 0.93
C ARG A 98 -7.92 4.76 1.28
N ASN A 99 -6.78 4.85 0.61
CA ASN A 99 -5.87 5.98 0.72
C ASN A 99 -6.36 7.23 -0.02
N HIS A 100 -5.82 8.36 0.40
CA HIS A 100 -5.96 9.66 -0.25
C HIS A 100 -4.57 10.25 -0.44
N GLU A 101 -4.10 10.28 -1.69
CA GLU A 101 -2.73 10.65 -2.10
C GLU A 101 -2.51 12.17 -2.13
N LEU A 102 -2.99 12.86 -1.10
CA LEU A 102 -3.04 14.32 -1.07
C LEU A 102 -1.76 14.95 -0.52
N SER A 103 -1.32 16.01 -1.18
CA SER A 103 -0.32 16.98 -0.75
C SER A 103 -0.93 18.09 0.13
N PRO A 104 -0.14 18.86 0.89
CA PRO A 104 -0.62 19.90 1.81
C PRO A 104 -1.43 21.06 1.18
N ASP A 105 -1.50 21.15 -0.14
CA ASP A 105 -2.21 22.17 -0.90
C ASP A 105 -3.43 21.63 -1.67
N GLU A 106 -3.73 20.34 -1.56
CA GLU A 106 -4.81 19.68 -2.30
C GLU A 106 -6.11 19.54 -1.50
N ASP A 107 -7.26 19.56 -2.17
CA ASP A 107 -8.59 19.50 -1.55
C ASP A 107 -9.59 18.64 -2.35
N PRO A 108 -10.66 18.12 -1.70
CA PRO A 108 -10.93 18.19 -0.27
C PRO A 108 -9.94 17.34 0.55
N ARG A 109 -9.44 17.89 1.66
CA ARG A 109 -8.54 17.17 2.58
C ARG A 109 -9.24 16.12 3.44
N VAL A 110 -8.45 15.20 3.98
CA VAL A 110 -8.86 14.37 5.12
C VAL A 110 -9.00 15.24 6.37
N VAL A 111 -10.16 15.20 7.03
CA VAL A 111 -10.45 16.00 8.23
C VAL A 111 -10.65 15.09 9.44
N ALA A 112 -9.89 15.35 10.51
CA ALA A 112 -10.02 14.66 11.79
C ALA A 112 -9.71 15.64 12.94
N PRO A 113 -10.05 15.33 14.20
CA PRO A 113 -9.60 16.13 15.35
C PRO A 113 -8.07 16.29 15.37
N ALA A 114 -7.57 17.44 15.84
CA ALA A 114 -6.12 17.74 15.83
C ALA A 114 -5.26 16.65 16.50
N ALA A 115 -5.73 16.05 17.59
CA ALA A 115 -5.05 14.95 18.29
C ALA A 115 -4.98 13.62 17.48
N LYS A 116 -5.68 13.56 16.34
CA LYS A 116 -5.76 12.42 15.43
C LYS A 116 -5.09 12.68 14.08
N GLN A 117 -4.40 13.81 13.94
CA GLN A 117 -3.62 14.13 12.75
C GLN A 117 -2.14 13.88 13.03
N TYR A 118 -1.44 13.19 12.12
CA TYR A 118 0.01 13.04 12.24
C TYR A 118 0.67 14.41 12.14
N ASP A 119 0.53 15.08 11.00
CA ASP A 119 0.97 16.45 10.76
C ASP A 119 -0.26 17.32 10.38
N PRO A 120 -0.58 18.38 11.15
CA PRO A 120 -1.71 19.25 10.86
C PRO A 120 -1.63 19.99 9.52
N THR A 121 -0.42 20.18 8.96
CA THR A 121 -0.25 20.81 7.65
C THR A 121 -0.62 19.86 6.52
N CYS A 122 -0.56 18.55 6.75
CA CYS A 122 -0.78 17.53 5.72
C CYS A 122 -2.25 17.13 5.59
N ARG A 123 -2.62 16.71 4.38
CA ARG A 123 -4.02 16.57 3.95
C ARG A 123 -4.42 15.17 3.53
N GLY A 124 -3.45 14.25 3.39
CA GLY A 124 -3.67 12.85 3.12
C GLY A 124 -4.15 12.05 4.34
N GLY A 125 -4.33 10.76 4.11
CA GLY A 125 -4.83 9.81 5.09
C GLY A 125 -5.60 8.67 4.45
N THR A 126 -6.55 8.12 5.21
CA THR A 126 -7.43 7.06 4.72
C THR A 126 -8.87 7.30 5.13
N THR A 127 -9.79 6.76 4.33
CA THR A 127 -11.20 6.57 4.68
C THR A 127 -11.54 5.09 4.72
N THR A 128 -12.47 4.73 5.61
CA THR A 128 -13.05 3.39 5.68
C THR A 128 -14.48 3.42 5.16
N LEU A 129 -14.81 2.50 4.26
CA LEU A 129 -16.13 2.35 3.66
C LEU A 129 -16.70 0.97 3.99
N ILE A 130 -17.94 0.92 4.47
CA ILE A 130 -18.69 -0.29 4.75
C ILE A 130 -19.71 -0.48 3.65
N VAL A 131 -19.53 -1.51 2.83
CA VAL A 131 -20.36 -1.83 1.67
C VAL A 131 -21.19 -3.07 1.97
N GLY A 132 -22.51 -2.98 1.83
CA GLY A 132 -23.42 -4.10 2.05
C GLY A 132 -23.29 -5.22 1.00
N PRO A 133 -23.85 -6.41 1.28
CA PRO A 133 -23.87 -7.52 0.32
C PRO A 133 -24.68 -7.21 -0.96
N ASP A 134 -25.56 -6.20 -0.91
CA ASP A 134 -26.31 -5.65 -2.03
C ASP A 134 -25.53 -4.57 -2.81
N ARG A 135 -24.24 -4.41 -2.48
CA ARG A 135 -23.30 -3.43 -3.03
C ARG A 135 -23.68 -1.98 -2.73
N GLN A 136 -24.50 -1.70 -1.72
CA GLN A 136 -24.79 -0.34 -1.29
C GLN A 136 -23.76 0.14 -0.28
N LEU A 137 -23.40 1.42 -0.33
CA LEU A 137 -22.60 2.04 0.72
C LEU A 137 -23.47 2.21 1.97
N ILE A 138 -23.12 1.52 3.05
CA ILE A 138 -23.83 1.58 4.34
C ILE A 138 -23.30 2.77 5.14
N ARG A 139 -21.98 2.93 5.15
CA ARG A 139 -21.28 3.94 5.95
C ARG A 139 -19.89 4.20 5.39
N ASP A 140 -19.42 5.43 5.52
CA ASP A 140 -18.04 5.83 5.24
C ASP A 140 -17.57 6.89 6.24
N TYR A 141 -16.28 6.87 6.59
CA TYR A 141 -15.70 7.78 7.57
C TYR A 141 -14.18 7.83 7.46
N VAL A 142 -13.57 8.89 8.00
CA VAL A 142 -12.10 9.01 8.10
C VAL A 142 -11.50 7.99 9.07
N SER A 143 -10.43 7.30 8.67
CA SER A 143 -9.73 6.30 9.48
C SER A 143 -8.27 6.61 9.82
N LEU A 144 -7.58 7.42 9.02
CA LEU A 144 -6.23 7.96 9.29
C LEU A 144 -6.16 9.38 8.73
N ALA A 145 -5.47 10.31 9.38
CA ALA A 145 -5.39 11.69 8.92
C ALA A 145 -4.03 12.34 9.21
N GLY A 146 -3.73 13.41 8.45
CA GLY A 146 -2.52 14.22 8.64
C GLY A 146 -1.26 13.57 8.10
N THR A 147 -1.39 12.58 7.20
CA THR A 147 -0.27 11.96 6.49
C THR A 147 -0.14 12.56 5.09
N TYR A 148 0.98 12.31 4.41
CA TYR A 148 1.37 12.96 3.18
C TYR A 148 1.39 11.96 2.02
N ARG A 149 0.67 12.24 0.92
CA ARG A 149 0.67 11.43 -0.31
C ARG A 149 0.61 9.93 -0.04
N ASN A 150 -0.49 9.51 0.58
CA ASN A 150 -0.76 8.10 0.82
C ASN A 150 -1.00 7.42 -0.53
N CYS A 151 0.01 6.75 -1.10
CA CYS A 151 -0.08 6.11 -2.41
C CYS A 151 -0.78 4.76 -2.30
N ALA A 152 -0.03 3.65 -2.35
CA ALA A 152 -0.56 2.32 -2.14
C ALA A 152 -0.36 1.82 -0.69
N GLY A 153 -0.09 0.54 -0.54
CA GLY A 153 -0.05 -0.08 0.77
C GLY A 153 -0.17 -1.57 0.72
N GLY A 154 -0.71 -2.16 1.78
CA GLY A 154 -0.92 -3.60 1.84
C GLY A 154 -1.82 -4.05 2.97
N ALA A 155 -2.66 -5.04 2.68
CA ALA A 155 -3.44 -5.73 3.69
C ALA A 155 -2.54 -6.64 4.53
N THR A 156 -2.76 -6.66 5.83
CA THR A 156 -2.06 -7.56 6.75
C THR A 156 -2.89 -8.82 7.04
N PRO A 157 -2.24 -9.95 7.36
CA PRO A 157 -2.90 -11.17 7.80
C PRO A 157 -3.68 -11.02 9.13
N TRP A 158 -3.41 -9.97 9.90
CA TRP A 158 -4.04 -9.69 11.20
C TRP A 158 -5.14 -8.62 11.11
N ASN A 159 -5.73 -8.44 9.91
CA ASN A 159 -6.86 -7.54 9.65
C ASN A 159 -6.54 -6.07 9.92
N SER A 160 -5.50 -5.56 9.29
CA SER A 160 -5.22 -4.13 9.16
C SER A 160 -4.80 -3.78 7.73
N TRP A 161 -4.90 -2.49 7.41
CA TRP A 161 -4.32 -1.88 6.22
C TRP A 161 -3.07 -1.11 6.61
N ILE A 162 -1.96 -1.33 5.90
CA ILE A 162 -0.78 -0.46 5.97
C ILE A 162 -0.88 0.55 4.84
N SER A 163 -0.96 1.83 5.20
CA SER A 163 -0.94 2.95 4.26
C SER A 163 0.49 3.48 4.14
N CYS A 164 0.93 3.78 2.91
CA CYS A 164 2.30 4.16 2.58
C CYS A 164 2.40 5.63 2.16
N GLU A 165 3.24 6.42 2.82
CA GLU A 165 3.57 7.78 2.35
C GLU A 165 4.63 7.73 1.24
N GLU A 166 4.28 8.23 0.05
CA GLU A 166 5.22 8.40 -1.07
C GLU A 166 5.86 9.81 -1.04
N ASN A 167 6.55 10.11 0.06
CA ASN A 167 7.16 11.42 0.30
C ASN A 167 8.35 11.33 1.28
N THR A 168 9.26 12.31 1.28
CA THR A 168 10.38 12.37 2.24
C THR A 168 10.61 13.72 2.89
N SER A 169 9.63 14.62 2.82
CA SER A 169 9.71 15.98 3.34
C SER A 169 9.97 15.98 4.84
N THR A 170 10.73 16.99 5.28
CA THR A 170 11.02 17.24 6.69
C THR A 170 10.98 18.74 6.96
N PRO A 171 10.87 19.19 8.23
CA PRO A 171 10.93 20.61 8.54
C PRO A 171 12.25 21.26 8.09
N GLN A 172 13.33 20.48 7.97
CA GLN A 172 14.63 20.95 7.51
C GLN A 172 14.70 21.15 5.99
N THR A 173 13.80 20.53 5.23
CA THR A 173 13.70 20.72 3.77
C THR A 173 12.66 21.78 3.39
N ASN A 174 11.98 22.38 4.38
CA ASN A 174 11.00 23.43 4.15
C ASN A 174 11.63 24.65 3.47
N GLN A 175 10.87 25.27 2.56
CA GLN A 175 11.30 26.46 1.83
C GLN A 175 10.35 27.62 2.14
N ALA A 176 10.88 28.84 2.27
CA ALA A 176 10.07 30.01 2.58
C ALA A 176 9.01 30.24 1.49
N GLY A 177 7.74 30.34 1.89
CA GLY A 177 6.62 30.53 0.97
C GLY A 177 6.09 29.26 0.30
N ASP A 178 6.70 28.09 0.56
CA ASP A 178 6.20 26.82 0.05
C ASP A 178 4.97 26.35 0.86
N VAL A 179 3.86 26.13 0.15
CA VAL A 179 2.59 25.66 0.71
C VAL A 179 2.62 24.19 1.10
N THR A 180 3.63 23.45 0.62
CA THR A 180 3.83 22.02 0.90
C THR A 180 4.74 21.75 2.11
N ASN A 181 5.11 22.81 2.85
CA ASN A 181 5.89 22.72 4.06
C ASN A 181 5.24 21.83 5.14
N VAL A 182 6.07 21.10 5.87
CA VAL A 182 5.66 20.12 6.89
C VAL A 182 6.14 20.53 8.28
N SER A 183 5.41 20.12 9.31
CA SER A 183 5.80 20.28 10.72
C SER A 183 6.49 19.04 11.30
N LYS A 184 6.36 17.89 10.63
CA LYS A 184 7.01 16.61 10.99
C LYS A 184 7.78 16.03 9.80
N ARG A 185 8.57 14.99 10.07
CA ARG A 185 9.22 14.20 9.01
C ARG A 185 8.19 13.29 8.36
N HIS A 186 8.33 12.98 7.08
CA HIS A 186 7.44 12.10 6.33
C HIS A 186 8.20 11.00 5.58
N GLY A 187 7.45 10.05 5.04
CA GLY A 187 7.95 8.87 4.36
C GLY A 187 7.82 7.62 5.21
N TYR A 188 6.77 7.54 6.02
CA TYR A 188 6.52 6.41 6.90
C TYR A 188 5.30 5.62 6.45
N ASN A 189 5.23 4.38 6.94
CA ASN A 189 4.04 3.56 6.88
C ASN A 189 3.17 3.75 8.13
N PHE A 190 1.85 3.62 7.97
CA PHE A 190 0.88 3.76 9.06
C PHE A 190 -0.11 2.60 9.05
N GLU A 191 -0.44 2.08 10.22
CA GLU A 191 -1.35 0.94 10.36
C GLU A 191 -2.77 1.39 10.74
N VAL A 192 -3.76 0.92 9.98
CA VAL A 192 -5.19 1.16 10.19
C VAL A 192 -5.89 -0.18 10.42
N PRO A 193 -6.29 -0.52 11.66
CA PRO A 193 -7.05 -1.74 11.93
C PRO A 193 -8.43 -1.73 11.26
N VAL A 194 -8.85 -2.86 10.71
CA VAL A 194 -10.13 -3.00 9.98
C VAL A 194 -11.35 -2.66 10.83
N LEU A 195 -11.28 -2.90 12.14
CA LEU A 195 -12.38 -2.64 13.08
C LEU A 195 -12.30 -1.25 13.73
N ALA A 196 -11.41 -0.37 13.28
CA ALA A 196 -11.36 1.00 13.77
C ALA A 196 -12.68 1.73 13.47
N ALA A 197 -13.34 2.24 14.52
CA ALA A 197 -14.65 2.91 14.39
C ALA A 197 -14.56 4.39 13.97
N GLY A 198 -13.35 4.90 13.73
CA GLY A 198 -13.04 6.29 13.41
C GLY A 198 -11.52 6.49 13.30
N PRO A 199 -11.05 7.75 13.27
CA PRO A 199 -9.63 8.07 13.10
C PRO A 199 -8.76 7.42 14.19
N VAL A 200 -7.78 6.62 13.76
CA VAL A 200 -6.81 5.95 14.64
C VAL A 200 -5.78 6.95 15.16
N ALA A 201 -5.01 6.56 16.19
CA ALA A 201 -3.82 7.32 16.54
C ALA A 201 -2.79 7.18 15.39
N PRO A 202 -2.31 8.28 14.80
CA PRO A 202 -1.50 8.22 13.59
C PRO A 202 -0.02 8.04 13.95
N GLU A 203 0.32 6.81 14.36
CA GLU A 203 1.66 6.43 14.79
C GLU A 203 2.49 5.92 13.60
N PRO A 204 3.60 6.57 13.23
CA PRO A 204 4.44 6.12 12.13
C PRO A 204 5.20 4.84 12.51
N LEU A 205 5.28 3.89 11.57
CA LEU A 205 6.05 2.66 11.71
C LEU A 205 7.52 2.90 11.35
N VAL A 206 8.22 3.71 12.16
CA VAL A 206 9.57 4.23 11.87
C VAL A 206 10.58 3.13 11.55
N ALA A 207 10.52 1.99 12.24
CA ALA A 207 11.46 0.88 12.02
C ALA A 207 11.36 0.23 10.63
N MET A 208 10.26 0.50 9.89
CA MET A 208 10.07 0.04 8.51
C MET A 208 10.80 0.90 7.49
N GLY A 209 11.41 2.01 7.91
CA GLY A 209 12.23 2.88 7.09
C GLY A 209 11.53 4.17 6.67
N ARG A 210 12.31 5.22 6.44
CA ARG A 210 11.86 6.53 5.95
C ARG A 210 12.27 6.75 4.49
N PHE A 211 11.35 6.53 3.56
CA PHE A 211 11.58 6.67 2.11
C PHE A 211 10.25 6.84 1.36
N ASN A 212 10.29 6.95 0.02
CA ASN A 212 9.10 7.01 -0.83
C ASN A 212 8.43 5.62 -0.90
N HIS A 213 7.62 5.25 0.09
CA HIS A 213 6.95 3.95 0.09
C HIS A 213 5.85 3.93 -0.97
N GLU A 214 5.82 2.88 -1.79
CA GLU A 214 4.67 2.60 -2.64
C GLU A 214 3.72 1.61 -1.96
N ALA A 215 4.12 0.34 -1.93
CA ALA A 215 3.28 -0.77 -1.51
C ALA A 215 4.01 -1.72 -0.56
N ILE A 216 3.23 -2.51 0.17
CA ILE A 216 3.76 -3.58 1.02
C ILE A 216 3.05 -4.90 0.78
N ALA A 217 3.79 -5.99 0.93
CA ALA A 217 3.26 -7.34 0.90
C ALA A 217 3.76 -8.14 2.11
N VAL A 218 2.84 -8.70 2.90
CA VAL A 218 3.20 -9.47 4.09
C VAL A 218 3.24 -10.98 3.75
N ASP A 219 4.33 -11.67 4.07
CA ASP A 219 4.34 -13.14 4.10
C ASP A 219 3.56 -13.61 5.35
N PRO A 220 2.35 -14.18 5.21
CA PRO A 220 1.52 -14.54 6.36
C PRO A 220 2.13 -15.63 7.25
N ARG A 221 3.10 -16.39 6.74
CA ARG A 221 3.75 -17.45 7.50
C ARG A 221 4.86 -16.93 8.42
N THR A 222 5.52 -15.85 8.03
CA THR A 222 6.70 -15.33 8.74
C THR A 222 6.47 -13.96 9.35
N GLY A 223 5.48 -13.21 8.87
CA GLY A 223 5.26 -11.81 9.23
C GLY A 223 6.22 -10.83 8.56
N ILE A 224 7.14 -11.31 7.70
CA ILE A 224 8.05 -10.44 6.95
C ILE A 224 7.22 -9.56 6.00
N VAL A 225 7.52 -8.27 6.00
CA VAL A 225 6.87 -7.28 5.15
C VAL A 225 7.82 -6.87 4.04
N TYR A 226 7.49 -7.19 2.79
CA TYR A 226 8.22 -6.69 1.62
C TYR A 226 7.71 -5.30 1.26
N GLN A 227 8.60 -4.39 0.91
CA GLN A 227 8.26 -2.98 0.68
C GLN A 227 8.92 -2.50 -0.62
N THR A 228 8.14 -1.77 -1.42
CA THR A 228 8.58 -1.15 -2.66
C THR A 228 8.83 0.35 -2.45
N GLU A 229 9.59 0.95 -3.35
CA GLU A 229 9.94 2.36 -3.29
C GLU A 229 9.86 2.96 -4.71
N ASP A 230 8.98 3.97 -4.87
CA ASP A 230 8.76 4.60 -6.16
C ASP A 230 9.77 5.75 -6.39
N ARG A 231 10.95 5.38 -6.88
CA ARG A 231 11.93 6.29 -7.48
C ARG A 231 12.74 5.63 -8.56
N GLY A 232 13.41 6.44 -9.38
CA GLY A 232 14.31 5.94 -10.43
C GLY A 232 15.53 5.17 -9.92
N ASP A 233 15.90 5.38 -8.65
CA ASP A 233 17.06 4.80 -7.97
C ASP A 233 16.72 4.02 -6.71
N SER A 234 15.52 3.43 -6.67
CA SER A 234 15.01 2.73 -5.50
C SER A 234 15.70 1.38 -5.23
N LEU A 235 15.49 0.87 -4.02
CA LEU A 235 15.79 -0.53 -3.69
C LEU A 235 14.49 -1.30 -3.44
N PHE A 236 14.61 -2.63 -3.35
CA PHE A 236 13.54 -3.49 -2.87
C PHE A 236 13.86 -3.94 -1.44
N TYR A 237 12.94 -3.72 -0.51
CA TYR A 237 13.19 -3.94 0.92
C TYR A 237 12.38 -5.11 1.46
N ARG A 238 12.86 -5.67 2.58
CA ARG A 238 12.01 -6.44 3.49
C ARG A 238 12.24 -5.96 4.92
N PHE A 239 11.17 -5.92 5.69
CA PHE A 239 11.17 -5.67 7.12
C PHE A 239 10.85 -6.96 7.86
N VAL A 240 11.76 -7.38 8.74
CA VAL A 240 11.61 -8.55 9.60
C VAL A 240 11.17 -8.07 10.99
N PRO A 241 9.87 -8.18 11.34
CA PRO A 241 9.39 -7.68 12.63
C PRO A 241 9.95 -8.51 13.79
N LYS A 242 10.26 -7.85 14.91
CA LYS A 242 10.62 -8.54 16.17
C LYS A 242 9.48 -9.43 16.67
N GLN A 243 8.25 -9.00 16.41
CA GLN A 243 7.02 -9.70 16.77
C GLN A 243 6.10 -9.72 15.54
N PRO A 244 5.97 -10.86 14.84
CA PRO A 244 5.01 -11.00 13.74
C PRO A 244 3.60 -10.56 14.18
N GLY A 245 2.98 -9.68 13.40
CA GLY A 245 1.67 -9.11 13.73
C GLY A 245 1.68 -7.87 14.64
N ASN A 246 2.85 -7.43 15.11
CA ASN A 246 3.02 -6.19 15.88
C ASN A 246 4.17 -5.38 15.30
N LEU A 247 3.91 -4.63 14.22
CA LEU A 247 4.92 -3.85 13.52
C LEU A 247 5.49 -2.72 14.38
N LYS A 248 4.72 -2.22 15.35
CA LYS A 248 5.14 -1.20 16.32
C LYS A 248 6.23 -1.70 17.28
N ALA A 249 6.40 -3.00 17.45
CA ALA A 249 7.51 -3.56 18.24
C ALA A 249 8.88 -3.34 17.56
N GLY A 250 8.91 -2.84 16.33
CA GLY A 250 10.11 -2.67 15.53
C GLY A 250 10.61 -3.97 14.93
N GLY A 251 11.77 -3.92 14.28
CA GLY A 251 12.27 -5.01 13.46
C GLY A 251 13.62 -4.67 12.83
N LEU A 252 14.01 -5.50 11.87
CA LEU A 252 15.19 -5.29 11.04
C LEU A 252 14.73 -4.95 9.62
N LEU A 253 15.15 -3.80 9.10
CA LEU A 253 14.99 -3.45 7.70
C LEU A 253 16.20 -3.97 6.92
N GLU A 254 15.94 -4.62 5.78
CA GLU A 254 16.98 -5.13 4.89
C GLU A 254 16.66 -4.78 3.44
N ALA A 255 17.69 -4.53 2.64
CA ALA A 255 17.58 -4.35 1.20
C ALA A 255 18.04 -5.60 0.43
N LEU A 256 17.38 -5.88 -0.69
CA LEU A 256 17.70 -7.01 -1.55
C LEU A 256 19.02 -6.78 -2.30
N LYS A 257 19.89 -7.79 -2.29
CA LYS A 257 21.10 -7.87 -3.12
C LYS A 257 21.05 -9.11 -3.98
N ILE A 258 21.32 -8.98 -5.26
CA ILE A 258 21.58 -10.13 -6.12
C ILE A 258 22.98 -10.68 -5.81
N LYS A 259 23.04 -11.97 -5.47
CA LYS A 259 24.27 -12.63 -5.06
C LYS A 259 25.33 -12.52 -6.16
N ASN A 260 26.58 -12.25 -5.77
CA ASN A 260 27.73 -12.02 -6.65
C ASN A 260 27.55 -10.86 -7.66
N ARG A 261 26.61 -9.94 -7.42
CA ARG A 261 26.40 -8.72 -8.22
C ARG A 261 26.15 -7.52 -7.31
N PRO A 262 27.16 -7.09 -6.52
CA PRO A 262 27.02 -5.90 -5.69
C PRO A 262 26.67 -4.70 -6.58
N GLN A 263 25.78 -3.83 -6.11
CA GLN A 263 25.40 -2.61 -6.81
C GLN A 263 24.82 -2.86 -8.21
N ALA A 264 24.20 -4.03 -8.42
CA ALA A 264 23.48 -4.30 -9.67
C ALA A 264 22.39 -3.24 -9.91
N ASN A 265 22.23 -2.84 -11.17
CA ASN A 265 21.17 -1.93 -11.60
C ASN A 265 20.29 -2.65 -12.63
N THR A 266 18.99 -2.76 -12.35
CA THR A 266 18.07 -3.53 -13.19
C THR A 266 17.41 -2.72 -14.31
N ARG A 267 17.72 -1.42 -14.44
CA ARG A 267 17.00 -0.48 -15.32
C ARG A 267 17.19 -0.78 -16.81
N THR A 268 18.41 -1.13 -17.22
CA THR A 268 18.75 -1.31 -18.65
C THR A 268 19.57 -2.56 -18.87
N ASN A 269 19.26 -3.30 -19.94
CA ASN A 269 20.00 -4.51 -20.35
C ASN A 269 20.14 -5.57 -19.24
N PHE A 270 19.12 -5.70 -18.39
CA PHE A 270 19.10 -6.71 -17.34
C PHE A 270 18.45 -8.03 -17.82
N PRO A 271 18.95 -9.22 -17.44
CA PRO A 271 18.39 -10.49 -17.91
C PRO A 271 16.91 -10.69 -17.55
N ILE A 272 16.08 -10.97 -18.54
CA ILE A 272 14.63 -11.17 -18.39
C ILE A 272 14.32 -12.66 -18.15
N GLY A 273 13.41 -12.95 -17.21
CA GLY A 273 12.91 -14.31 -16.94
C GLY A 273 13.97 -15.28 -16.39
N LYS A 274 15.09 -14.76 -15.88
CA LYS A 274 16.17 -15.57 -15.31
C LYS A 274 16.10 -15.50 -13.77
N PRO A 275 15.89 -16.64 -13.08
CA PRO A 275 15.96 -16.65 -11.63
C PRO A 275 17.39 -16.35 -11.18
N MET A 276 17.53 -15.54 -10.12
CA MET A 276 18.82 -15.19 -9.54
C MET A 276 18.78 -15.43 -8.03
N ALA A 277 19.91 -15.90 -7.48
CA ALA A 277 20.06 -16.01 -6.04
C ALA A 277 20.17 -14.62 -5.42
N VAL A 278 19.52 -14.41 -4.27
CA VAL A 278 19.52 -13.14 -3.56
C VAL A 278 19.98 -13.30 -2.12
N GLU A 279 20.54 -12.22 -1.59
CA GLU A 279 20.93 -12.02 -0.20
C GLU A 279 20.25 -10.75 0.31
N TRP A 280 20.21 -10.58 1.63
CA TRP A 280 19.58 -9.43 2.27
C TRP A 280 20.60 -8.71 3.12
N ILE A 281 20.69 -7.40 2.95
CA ILE A 281 21.65 -6.57 3.64
C ILE A 281 20.90 -5.69 4.64
N PRO A 282 21.28 -5.70 5.93
CA PRO A 282 20.75 -4.77 6.92
C PRO A 282 20.90 -3.30 6.50
N ILE A 283 19.84 -2.53 6.74
CA ILE A 283 19.89 -1.06 6.78
C ILE A 283 20.05 -0.65 8.24
N GLU A 284 21.07 0.14 8.55
CA GLU A 284 21.32 0.61 9.92
C GLU A 284 20.62 1.93 10.21
N ASP A 285 20.71 2.93 9.32
CA ASP A 285 19.98 4.19 9.48
C ASP A 285 18.64 4.13 8.73
N VAL A 286 17.63 3.62 9.42
CA VAL A 286 16.27 3.48 8.87
C VAL A 286 15.47 4.79 8.90
N ASP A 287 15.87 5.78 9.70
CA ASP A 287 15.18 7.08 9.84
C ASP A 287 16.15 8.27 9.65
N PRO A 288 16.84 8.33 8.50
CA PRO A 288 17.81 9.38 8.26
C PRO A 288 17.12 10.74 8.13
N ALA A 289 17.80 11.79 8.62
CA ALA A 289 17.32 13.16 8.50
C ALA A 289 17.19 13.61 7.03
N LYS A 290 18.02 13.07 6.14
CA LYS A 290 17.93 13.25 4.69
C LYS A 290 17.39 11.96 4.06
N ASP A 291 16.87 12.05 2.85
CA ASP A 291 16.43 10.87 2.10
C ASP A 291 17.64 10.03 1.62
N THR A 292 18.15 9.15 2.49
CA THR A 292 19.40 8.40 2.24
C THR A 292 19.33 6.88 2.49
N VAL A 293 18.16 6.32 2.84
CA VAL A 293 18.01 4.87 3.10
C VAL A 293 18.52 4.02 1.92
N ARG A 294 18.08 4.32 0.70
CA ARG A 294 18.57 3.66 -0.52
C ARG A 294 20.07 3.87 -0.78
N VAL A 295 20.61 5.02 -0.40
CA VAL A 295 22.01 5.37 -0.66
C VAL A 295 22.91 4.47 0.19
N GLU A 296 22.54 4.28 1.45
CA GLU A 296 23.19 3.34 2.36
C GLU A 296 23.11 1.90 1.83
N GLY A 297 21.89 1.44 1.50
CA GLY A 297 21.70 0.08 0.99
C GLY A 297 22.50 -0.19 -0.29
N PHE A 298 22.48 0.75 -1.24
CA PHE A 298 23.25 0.65 -2.47
C PHE A 298 24.75 0.67 -2.20
N ALA A 299 25.26 1.52 -1.31
CA ALA A 299 26.68 1.54 -0.93
C ALA A 299 27.16 0.20 -0.33
N LYS A 300 26.27 -0.55 0.32
CA LYS A 300 26.55 -1.91 0.83
C LYS A 300 26.37 -3.02 -0.21
N GLY A 301 25.98 -2.67 -1.42
CA GLY A 301 25.85 -3.59 -2.54
C GLY A 301 24.44 -4.09 -2.83
N ALA A 302 23.40 -3.47 -2.27
CA ALA A 302 22.02 -3.74 -2.65
C ALA A 302 21.79 -3.50 -4.15
N THR A 303 20.76 -4.14 -4.69
CA THR A 303 20.37 -4.03 -6.10
C THR A 303 19.39 -2.88 -6.26
N GLN A 304 19.68 -2.01 -7.21
CA GLN A 304 18.84 -0.89 -7.59
C GLN A 304 17.75 -1.35 -8.57
N PHE A 305 16.51 -0.98 -8.24
CA PHE A 305 15.32 -1.08 -9.06
C PHE A 305 14.92 0.33 -9.50
N SER A 306 14.04 0.43 -10.50
CA SER A 306 13.58 1.71 -11.01
C SER A 306 12.07 1.68 -11.03
N ARG A 307 11.43 2.68 -10.38
CA ARG A 307 9.97 2.77 -10.25
C ARG A 307 9.41 1.50 -9.62
N GLY A 308 9.89 1.21 -8.41
CA GLY A 308 9.42 0.04 -7.66
C GLY A 308 8.03 0.34 -7.14
N GLU A 309 7.02 -0.01 -7.92
CA GLU A 309 5.60 0.18 -7.60
C GLU A 309 4.94 -1.17 -7.25
#